data_AF-A0AA96QZT6-F1
#
_entry.id   AF-A0AA96QZT6-F1
#
_cell.length_a   1.000
_cell.length_b   1.000
_cell.length_c   1.000
_cell.angle_alpha   90.00
_cell.angle_beta   90.00
_cell.angle_gamma   90.00
#
_symmetry.space_group_name_H-M   'P 1'
#
loop_
_entity.id
_entity.type
_entity.pdbx_description
1 polymer ?
#
loop_
_entity_poly.entity_id
_entity_poly.type
_entity_poly.pdbx_seq_one_letter_code
_entity_poly.pdbx_strand_id
1 'polypeptide(L)'
;MAALLWIGHHRRATANHTWHLDLGHRALFVKANPHHDEAAAEITGHRALAGHYPVPRLHHARRLPGATVLLYDRVPHLRPDHGLLLDVLGHADATGDHTHLAAASAAFTGHYRRVFTETAELRCGCEVVGKLYRDRAAPGGRLDTHHHTDPWLVFPDGRSLHARDLATTPLVVNGRPTRIDFAVLVEQLRDDLGPHRSVLAGIGQGDPTPFNLAWHPQHGPTWLDYDTAGRTAIPGELAVMLADLWIHGPWLTPVRDLAAYRDHPTALAATAHEPDVAVHQHDDTVELHVEHRPWGARAAFARAWLEDLILPLAADLGVPDVAGWLRPYLLMRLLTVHRPADLPLPRAALLLAALADLLDHDTDLHHLLGLTTTGPTAETGQATTSTRNPT
;
A
#
# COMPACT_ATOMS: atom_id res chain seq x y z
N MET A 1 38.88 -5.08 28.29
CA MET A 1 38.48 -5.48 26.93
C MET A 1 37.96 -4.25 26.21
N ALA A 2 38.58 -3.85 25.10
CA ALA A 2 38.05 -2.76 24.28
C ALA A 2 36.74 -3.24 23.62
N ALA A 3 35.66 -2.47 23.75
CA ALA A 3 34.43 -2.74 23.02
C ALA A 3 34.71 -2.46 21.54
N LEU A 4 34.62 -3.49 20.69
CA LEU A 4 34.66 -3.31 19.25
C LEU A 4 33.40 -2.56 18.84
N LEU A 5 33.59 -1.42 18.17
CA LEU A 5 32.54 -0.62 17.57
C LEU A 5 32.62 -0.80 16.06
N TRP A 6 31.58 -1.36 15.46
CA TRP A 6 31.43 -1.39 14.00
C TRP A 6 30.20 -0.58 13.59
N ILE A 7 30.39 0.34 12.67
CA ILE A 7 29.32 1.12 12.05
C ILE A 7 29.20 0.62 10.62
N GLY A 8 28.06 0.02 10.32
CA GLY A 8 27.72 -0.49 9.00
C GLY A 8 27.34 0.60 8.01
N HIS A 9 26.89 0.15 6.84
CA HIS A 9 26.55 1.04 5.75
C HIS A 9 25.47 2.05 6.13
N HIS A 10 25.77 3.31 5.83
CA HIS A 10 24.81 4.40 5.85
C HIS A 10 23.78 4.18 4.73
N ARG A 11 22.50 4.36 5.06
CA ARG A 11 21.42 4.44 4.08
C ARG A 11 20.63 5.72 4.30
N ARG A 12 20.07 6.22 3.20
CA ARG A 12 19.07 7.28 3.22
C ARG A 12 17.74 6.66 2.81
N ALA A 13 16.78 6.67 3.73
CA ALA A 13 15.41 6.23 3.47
C ALA A 13 14.52 7.46 3.65
N THR A 14 14.05 8.04 2.54
CA THR A 14 13.41 9.38 2.50
C THR A 14 14.33 10.49 3.08
N ALA A 15 13.88 11.18 4.13
CA ALA A 15 14.67 12.17 4.87
C ALA A 15 15.54 11.54 5.98
N ASN A 16 15.27 10.29 6.36
CA ASN A 16 15.98 9.61 7.45
C ASN A 16 17.34 9.09 7.00
N HIS A 17 18.32 9.18 7.91
CA HIS A 17 19.59 8.50 7.79
C HIS A 17 19.57 7.27 8.70
N THR A 18 19.99 6.11 8.20
CA THR A 18 19.98 4.86 8.97
C THR A 18 21.32 4.14 8.89
N TRP A 19 21.65 3.40 9.95
CA TRP A 19 22.87 2.61 10.07
C TRP A 19 22.63 1.33 10.86
N HIS A 20 23.43 0.31 10.54
CA HIS A 20 23.62 -0.83 11.43
C HIS A 20 24.80 -0.54 12.35
N LEU A 21 24.70 -0.92 13.62
CA LEU A 21 25.71 -0.66 14.63
C LEU A 21 25.93 -1.92 15.45
N ASP A 22 27.17 -2.41 15.52
CA ASP A 22 27.55 -3.47 16.44
C ASP A 22 28.41 -2.88 17.57
N LEU A 23 27.90 -2.97 18.80
CA LEU A 23 28.56 -2.49 20.02
C LEU A 23 28.79 -3.67 20.97
N GLY A 24 29.99 -4.24 20.91
CA GLY A 24 30.29 -5.50 21.62
C GLY A 24 29.41 -6.64 21.10
N HIS A 25 28.57 -7.21 21.96
CA HIS A 25 27.63 -8.29 21.61
C HIS A 25 26.25 -7.79 21.18
N ARG A 26 26.04 -6.46 21.10
CA ARG A 26 24.75 -5.86 20.77
C ARG A 26 24.71 -5.45 19.31
N ALA A 27 23.78 -6.05 18.57
CA ALA A 27 23.42 -5.66 17.22
C ALA A 27 22.27 -4.63 17.27
N LEU A 28 22.53 -3.43 16.76
CA LEU A 28 21.64 -2.27 16.89
C LEU A 28 21.34 -1.66 15.52
N PHE A 29 20.19 -0.99 15.45
CA PHE A 29 19.75 -0.19 14.31
C PHE A 29 19.62 1.26 14.75
N VAL A 30 20.25 2.17 14.01
CA VAL A 30 20.23 3.61 14.28
C VAL A 30 19.39 4.29 13.22
N LYS A 31 18.45 5.15 13.63
CA LYS A 31 17.69 6.06 12.75
C LYS A 31 17.90 7.49 13.22
N ALA A 32 18.44 8.35 12.36
CA ALA A 32 18.53 9.79 12.59
C ALA A 32 17.52 10.50 11.69
N ASN A 33 16.52 11.12 12.32
CA ASN A 33 15.48 11.86 11.64
C ASN A 33 15.73 13.37 11.78
N PRO A 34 15.87 14.13 10.68
CA PRO A 34 16.04 15.59 10.74
C PRO A 34 14.77 16.32 11.24
N HIS A 35 13.61 15.69 11.13
CA HIS A 35 12.32 16.21 11.59
C HIS A 35 12.01 15.69 12.99
N HIS A 36 12.16 16.56 13.99
CA HIS A 36 11.95 16.19 15.39
C HIS A 36 10.53 15.70 15.69
N ASP A 37 9.53 16.25 15.02
CA ASP A 37 8.12 15.88 15.24
C ASP A 37 7.81 14.49 14.69
N GLU A 38 8.40 14.11 13.55
CA GLU A 38 8.29 12.75 13.02
C GLU A 38 8.98 11.74 13.94
N ALA A 39 10.15 12.07 14.50
CA ALA A 39 10.79 11.22 15.49
C ALA A 39 9.98 11.09 16.79
N ALA A 40 9.30 12.16 17.21
CA ALA A 40 8.41 12.11 18.37
C ALA A 40 7.18 11.23 18.10
N ALA A 41 6.61 11.30 16.89
CA ALA A 41 5.55 10.41 16.44
C ALA A 41 6.02 8.95 16.45
N GLU A 42 7.21 8.66 15.93
CA GLU A 42 7.77 7.31 15.92
C GLU A 42 8.00 6.74 17.33
N ILE A 43 8.53 7.54 18.27
CA ILE A 43 8.67 7.11 19.67
C ILE A 43 7.30 6.81 20.29
N THR A 44 6.30 7.63 19.99
CA THR A 44 4.94 7.48 20.53
C THR A 44 4.27 6.23 19.96
N GLY A 45 4.36 6.02 18.65
CA GLY A 45 3.84 4.83 17.97
C GLY A 45 4.55 3.56 18.42
N HIS A 46 5.88 3.58 18.59
CA HIS A 46 6.63 2.45 19.13
C HIS A 46 6.11 2.02 20.50
N ARG A 47 5.91 2.98 21.41
CA ARG A 47 5.37 2.71 22.75
C ARG A 47 3.95 2.17 22.70
N ALA A 48 3.11 2.68 21.81
CA ALA A 48 1.74 2.20 21.64
C ALA A 48 1.71 0.75 21.12
N LEU A 49 2.62 0.38 20.21
CA LEU A 49 2.71 -0.98 19.68
C LEU A 49 3.34 -1.99 20.63
N ALA A 50 4.31 -1.58 21.46
CA ALA A 50 5.16 -2.51 22.22
C ALA A 50 4.39 -3.47 23.15
N GLY A 51 3.16 -3.13 23.55
CA GLY A 51 2.28 -4.00 24.33
C GLY A 51 1.46 -5.00 23.52
N HIS A 52 1.38 -4.83 22.19
CA HIS A 52 0.47 -5.57 21.30
C HIS A 52 1.19 -6.27 20.14
N TYR A 53 2.39 -5.81 19.76
CA TYR A 53 3.13 -6.29 18.60
C TYR A 53 4.59 -6.61 18.94
N PRO A 54 5.18 -7.64 18.31
CA PRO A 54 6.62 -7.84 18.31
C PRO A 54 7.29 -6.68 17.56
N VAL A 55 7.90 -5.77 18.31
CA VAL A 55 8.67 -4.63 17.79
C VAL A 55 10.09 -4.65 18.37
N PRO A 56 11.12 -4.32 17.59
CA PRO A 56 12.46 -4.05 18.09
C PRO A 56 12.45 -3.11 19.29
N ARG A 57 13.19 -3.45 20.34
CA ARG A 57 13.27 -2.61 21.54
C ARG A 57 13.95 -1.28 21.21
N LEU A 58 13.30 -0.17 21.54
CA LEU A 58 13.93 1.15 21.56
C LEU A 58 14.77 1.28 22.84
N HIS A 59 16.09 1.43 22.70
CA HIS A 59 17.02 1.63 23.82
C HIS A 59 17.15 3.10 24.18
N HIS A 60 17.32 3.94 23.17
CA HIS A 60 17.59 5.36 23.36
C HIS A 60 16.91 6.21 22.29
N ALA A 61 16.44 7.38 22.72
CA ALA A 61 16.02 8.46 21.85
C ALA A 61 16.71 9.75 22.33
N ARG A 62 17.46 10.41 21.46
CA ARG A 62 18.20 11.62 21.80
C ARG A 62 17.97 12.70 20.76
N ARG A 63 17.45 13.84 21.19
CA ARG A 63 17.41 15.06 20.38
C ARG A 63 18.80 15.70 20.34
N LEU A 64 19.31 15.94 19.14
CA LEU A 64 20.57 16.62 18.85
C LEU A 64 20.27 17.87 17.99
N PRO A 65 21.21 18.83 17.85
CA PRO A 65 21.08 19.88 16.86
C PRO A 65 20.90 19.29 15.45
N GLY A 66 19.77 19.58 14.81
CA GLY A 66 19.49 19.16 13.44
C GLY A 66 18.92 17.75 13.24
N ALA A 67 18.84 16.91 14.28
CA ALA A 67 18.20 15.59 14.18
C ALA A 67 17.79 14.99 15.53
N THR A 68 16.84 14.06 15.52
CA THR A 68 16.60 13.13 16.63
C THR A 68 17.17 11.76 16.24
N VAL A 69 18.01 11.19 17.10
CA VAL A 69 18.61 9.87 16.92
C VAL A 69 17.86 8.84 17.77
N LEU A 70 17.38 7.78 17.13
CA LEU A 70 16.70 6.64 17.72
C LEU A 70 17.59 5.40 17.58
N LEU A 71 17.68 4.61 18.64
CA LEU A 71 18.52 3.42 18.72
C LEU A 71 17.68 2.20 19.10
N TYR A 72 17.50 1.28 18.17
CA TYR A 72 16.72 0.06 18.33
C TYR A 72 17.61 -1.19 18.37
N ASP A 73 17.08 -2.29 18.88
CA ASP A 73 17.60 -3.62 18.53
C ASP A 73 17.57 -3.81 17.01
N ARG A 74 18.62 -4.43 16.45
CA ARG A 74 18.61 -4.87 15.05
C ARG A 74 17.84 -6.18 14.96
N VAL A 75 16.90 -6.28 14.03
CA VAL A 75 16.24 -7.55 13.73
C VAL A 75 17.27 -8.52 13.16
N PRO A 76 17.51 -9.68 13.80
CA PRO A 76 18.70 -10.49 13.53
C PRO A 76 18.68 -11.20 12.17
N HIS A 77 17.50 -11.40 11.61
CA HIS A 77 17.28 -12.11 10.35
C HIS A 77 17.14 -11.18 9.14
N LEU A 78 17.18 -9.86 9.32
CA LEU A 78 17.16 -8.93 8.20
C LEU A 78 18.52 -8.87 7.52
N ARG A 79 18.54 -9.27 6.24
CA ARG A 79 19.72 -9.28 5.35
C ARG A 79 19.24 -8.94 3.94
N PRO A 80 20.15 -8.67 2.98
CA PRO A 80 19.76 -8.55 1.60
C PRO A 80 18.96 -9.78 1.14
N ASP A 81 17.84 -9.56 0.45
CA ASP A 81 16.85 -10.54 -0.03
C ASP A 81 16.25 -11.46 1.06
N HIS A 82 16.35 -11.07 2.34
CA HIS A 82 15.87 -11.92 3.43
C HIS A 82 15.27 -11.14 4.60
N GLY A 83 14.11 -11.65 5.04
CA GLY A 83 13.53 -11.35 6.33
C GLY A 83 12.44 -10.28 6.32
N LEU A 84 12.26 -9.53 5.24
CA LEU A 84 11.04 -8.73 5.04
C LEU A 84 9.94 -9.59 4.42
N LEU A 85 8.67 -9.22 4.64
CA LEU A 85 7.55 -9.82 3.92
C LEU A 85 7.71 -9.61 2.41
N LEU A 86 8.29 -8.48 2.00
CA LEU A 86 8.72 -8.23 0.62
C LEU A 86 9.60 -9.37 0.08
N ASP A 87 10.58 -9.83 0.86
CA ASP A 87 11.51 -10.89 0.45
C ASP A 87 10.81 -12.24 0.36
N VAL A 88 9.88 -12.51 1.29
CA VAL A 88 9.06 -13.73 1.27
C VAL A 88 8.17 -13.77 0.02
N LEU A 89 7.55 -12.65 -0.33
CA LEU A 89 6.76 -12.50 -1.56
C LEU A 89 7.65 -12.67 -2.81
N GLY A 90 8.78 -11.94 -2.87
CA GLY A 90 9.71 -12.02 -3.99
C GLY A 90 10.26 -13.42 -4.21
N HIS A 91 10.62 -14.13 -3.13
CA HIS A 91 11.09 -15.51 -3.20
C HIS A 91 10.01 -16.46 -3.72
N ALA A 92 8.79 -16.35 -3.20
CA ALA A 92 7.67 -17.19 -3.64
C ALA A 92 7.30 -16.91 -5.11
N ASP A 93 7.32 -15.66 -5.56
CA ASP A 93 7.11 -15.32 -6.97
C ASP A 93 8.22 -15.87 -7.88
N ALA A 94 9.48 -15.79 -7.44
CA ALA A 94 10.61 -16.26 -8.24
C ALA A 94 10.72 -17.79 -8.33
N THR A 95 10.27 -18.52 -7.31
CA THR A 95 10.49 -19.97 -7.18
C THR A 95 9.22 -20.82 -7.27
N GLY A 96 8.06 -20.23 -7.03
CA GLY A 96 6.80 -20.95 -6.82
C GLY A 96 6.70 -21.67 -5.46
N ASP A 97 7.69 -21.52 -4.56
CA ASP A 97 7.59 -22.08 -3.21
C ASP A 97 6.84 -21.12 -2.27
N HIS A 98 5.60 -21.49 -1.96
CA HIS A 98 4.71 -20.73 -1.09
C HIS A 98 4.80 -21.13 0.39
N THR A 99 5.72 -22.01 0.80
CA THR A 99 5.76 -22.55 2.17
C THR A 99 5.96 -21.45 3.22
N HIS A 100 6.98 -20.61 3.02
CA HIS A 100 7.23 -19.47 3.91
C HIS A 100 6.15 -18.41 3.81
N LEU A 101 5.59 -18.21 2.60
CA LEU A 101 4.50 -17.27 2.40
C LEU A 101 3.27 -17.67 3.21
N ALA A 102 2.84 -18.93 3.13
CA ALA A 102 1.66 -19.41 3.86
C ALA A 102 1.84 -19.24 5.39
N ALA A 103 3.03 -19.54 5.91
CA ALA A 103 3.33 -19.36 7.32
C ALA A 103 3.39 -17.87 7.72
N ALA A 104 3.94 -17.00 6.87
CA ALA A 104 3.94 -15.56 7.07
C ALA A 104 2.52 -14.98 7.04
N SER A 105 1.72 -15.35 6.03
CA SER A 105 0.30 -14.96 5.91
C SER A 105 -0.45 -15.28 7.18
N ALA A 106 -0.45 -16.54 7.62
CA ALA A 106 -1.15 -16.98 8.82
C ALA A 106 -0.67 -16.25 10.09
N ALA A 107 0.63 -15.98 10.20
CA ALA A 107 1.19 -15.25 11.33
C ALA A 107 0.72 -13.78 11.37
N PHE A 108 0.75 -13.08 10.23
CA PHE A 108 0.33 -11.68 10.17
C PHE A 108 -1.18 -11.53 10.30
N THR A 109 -1.98 -12.30 9.53
CA THR A 109 -3.44 -12.22 9.57
C THR A 109 -3.97 -12.60 10.96
N GLY A 110 -3.46 -13.68 11.55
CA GLY A 110 -3.83 -14.10 12.90
C GLY A 110 -3.46 -13.07 13.97
N HIS A 111 -2.30 -12.42 13.85
CA HIS A 111 -1.86 -11.39 14.81
C HIS A 111 -2.73 -10.14 14.70
N TYR A 112 -2.96 -9.63 13.49
CA TYR A 112 -3.82 -8.45 13.27
C TYR A 112 -5.24 -8.70 13.75
N ARG A 113 -5.84 -9.85 13.40
CA ARG A 113 -7.19 -10.18 13.83
C ARG A 113 -7.28 -10.18 15.35
N ARG A 114 -6.36 -10.85 16.04
CA ARG A 114 -6.33 -10.88 17.51
C ARG A 114 -6.26 -9.46 18.11
N VAL A 115 -5.28 -8.66 17.69
CA VAL A 115 -5.09 -7.32 18.27
C VAL A 115 -6.29 -6.41 17.97
N PHE A 116 -6.84 -6.46 16.76
CA PHE A 116 -8.00 -5.64 16.42
C PHE A 116 -9.26 -6.09 17.13
N THR A 117 -9.53 -7.39 17.25
CA THR A 117 -10.65 -7.87 18.09
C THR A 117 -10.51 -7.43 19.54
N GLU A 118 -9.29 -7.39 20.09
CA GLU A 118 -9.03 -6.98 21.48
C GLU A 118 -9.12 -5.45 21.70
N THR A 119 -8.77 -4.65 20.69
CA THR A 119 -8.54 -3.21 20.87
C THR A 119 -9.51 -2.31 20.10
N ALA A 120 -10.35 -2.89 19.25
CA ALA A 120 -11.32 -2.17 18.45
C ALA A 120 -12.30 -1.37 19.31
N GLU A 121 -12.47 -0.11 18.94
CA GLU A 121 -13.37 0.82 19.59
C GLU A 121 -13.80 1.90 18.60
N LEU A 122 -15.05 2.37 18.71
CA LEU A 122 -15.47 3.57 17.98
C LEU A 122 -14.84 4.80 18.62
N ARG A 123 -14.15 5.60 17.81
CA ARG A 123 -13.47 6.83 18.23
C ARG A 123 -13.80 7.97 17.30
N CYS A 124 -13.67 9.19 17.80
CA CYS A 124 -13.72 10.37 16.95
C CYS A 124 -12.45 10.42 16.09
N GLY A 125 -12.56 10.76 14.81
CA GLY A 125 -11.43 10.78 13.87
C GLY A 125 -10.24 11.65 14.32
N CYS A 126 -10.46 12.67 15.15
CA CYS A 126 -9.41 13.50 15.73
C CYS A 126 -8.60 12.81 16.85
N GLU A 127 -9.13 11.73 17.45
CA GLU A 127 -8.47 10.93 18.48
C GLU A 127 -7.59 9.82 17.89
N VAL A 128 -7.63 9.64 16.58
CA VAL A 128 -6.96 8.56 15.84
C VAL A 128 -5.76 9.13 15.08
N VAL A 129 -4.73 8.30 14.87
CA VAL A 129 -3.57 8.69 14.05
C VAL A 129 -4.03 8.95 12.61
N GLY A 130 -3.95 10.22 12.18
CA GLY A 130 -4.52 10.69 10.92
C GLY A 130 -3.52 10.91 9.79
N LYS A 131 -2.22 10.68 10.03
CA LYS A 131 -1.10 11.10 9.16
C LYS A 131 -1.23 10.65 7.70
N LEU A 132 -1.76 9.45 7.46
CA LEU A 132 -1.90 8.89 6.11
C LEU A 132 -3.24 9.16 5.44
N TYR A 133 -4.23 9.68 6.18
CA TYR A 133 -5.61 9.83 5.73
C TYR A 133 -6.10 11.24 6.00
N ARG A 134 -6.73 11.49 7.15
CA ARG A 134 -7.28 12.79 7.57
C ARG A 134 -6.33 13.96 7.27
N ASP A 135 -5.07 13.85 7.67
CA ASP A 135 -4.10 14.95 7.52
C ASP A 135 -3.73 15.18 6.05
N ARG A 136 -3.80 14.14 5.21
CA ARG A 136 -3.59 14.25 3.76
C ARG A 136 -4.82 14.79 3.02
N ALA A 137 -6.02 14.49 3.51
CA ALA A 137 -7.30 14.93 2.94
C ALA A 137 -7.66 16.36 3.35
N ALA A 138 -7.15 16.83 4.51
CA ALA A 138 -7.38 18.18 5.00
C ALA A 138 -7.04 19.25 3.94
N PRO A 139 -7.74 20.40 3.92
CA PRO A 139 -7.42 21.48 2.99
C PRO A 139 -5.94 21.90 3.06
N GLY A 140 -5.30 22.03 1.90
CA GLY A 140 -3.87 22.27 1.76
C GLY A 140 -2.99 21.05 2.06
N GLY A 141 -3.59 19.89 2.33
CA GLY A 141 -2.91 18.64 2.56
C GLY A 141 -2.29 18.04 1.29
N ARG A 142 -1.84 16.79 1.41
CA ARG A 142 -1.18 16.08 0.30
C ARG A 142 -2.10 15.85 -0.90
N LEU A 143 -3.38 15.59 -0.66
CA LEU A 143 -4.38 15.43 -1.72
C LEU A 143 -4.42 16.66 -2.63
N ASP A 144 -4.53 17.85 -2.04
CA ASP A 144 -4.53 19.12 -2.78
C ASP A 144 -3.18 19.34 -3.47
N THR A 145 -2.09 19.16 -2.73
CA THR A 145 -0.73 19.38 -3.25
C THR A 145 -0.42 18.51 -4.47
N HIS A 146 -0.94 17.28 -4.52
CA HIS A 146 -0.69 16.35 -5.62
C HIS A 146 -1.47 16.69 -6.90
N HIS A 147 -2.64 17.31 -6.77
CA HIS A 147 -3.64 17.38 -7.87
C HIS A 147 -4.10 18.80 -8.21
N HIS A 148 -3.55 19.84 -7.57
CA HIS A 148 -3.96 21.22 -7.79
C HIS A 148 -3.55 21.78 -9.17
N THR A 149 -2.27 21.65 -9.54
CA THR A 149 -1.74 22.22 -10.80
C THR A 149 -1.28 21.16 -11.80
N ASP A 150 -0.81 20.04 -11.29
CA ASP A 150 -0.07 19.10 -12.10
C ASP A 150 -1.03 18.27 -12.97
N PRO A 151 -0.64 17.92 -14.21
CA PRO A 151 -1.47 17.07 -15.05
C PRO A 151 -1.55 15.66 -14.48
N TRP A 152 -2.70 15.02 -14.65
CA TRP A 152 -2.85 13.60 -14.37
C TRP A 152 -2.18 12.77 -15.45
N LEU A 153 -2.51 13.03 -16.72
CA LEU A 153 -1.90 12.38 -17.89
C LEU A 153 -1.19 13.43 -18.76
N VAL A 154 -0.05 13.04 -19.32
CA VAL A 154 0.67 13.82 -20.35
C VAL A 154 0.85 12.92 -21.56
N PHE A 155 0.25 13.31 -22.69
CA PHE A 155 0.25 12.53 -23.93
C PHE A 155 1.50 12.83 -24.78
N PRO A 156 1.89 11.92 -25.69
CA PRO A 156 3.07 12.12 -26.55
C PRO A 156 3.01 13.36 -27.44
N ASP A 157 1.82 13.85 -27.76
CA ASP A 157 1.60 15.06 -28.56
C ASP A 157 1.66 16.37 -27.75
N GLY A 158 1.93 16.27 -26.44
CA GLY A 158 2.05 17.39 -25.52
C GLY A 158 0.73 17.84 -24.89
N ARG A 159 -0.42 17.25 -25.27
CA ARG A 159 -1.68 17.48 -24.55
C ARG A 159 -1.59 16.91 -23.14
N SER A 160 -2.35 17.50 -22.23
CA SER A 160 -2.45 17.04 -20.86
C SER A 160 -3.90 16.96 -20.40
N LEU A 161 -4.17 16.00 -19.52
CA LEU A 161 -5.45 15.86 -18.82
C LEU A 161 -5.21 16.18 -17.35
N HIS A 162 -5.84 17.23 -16.82
CA HIS A 162 -5.75 17.55 -15.39
C HIS A 162 -6.91 16.94 -14.61
N ALA A 163 -6.75 16.81 -13.29
CA ALA A 163 -7.79 16.29 -12.41
C ALA A 163 -9.12 17.06 -12.54
N ARG A 164 -9.06 18.38 -12.74
CA ARG A 164 -10.24 19.25 -12.95
C ARG A 164 -10.99 18.98 -14.26
N ASP A 165 -10.33 18.39 -15.26
CA ASP A 165 -10.91 18.14 -16.58
C ASP A 165 -11.67 16.80 -16.62
N LEU A 166 -11.34 15.88 -15.69
CA LEU A 166 -11.91 14.52 -15.60
C LEU A 166 -13.45 14.48 -15.53
N ALA A 167 -14.07 15.51 -14.94
CA ALA A 167 -15.52 15.58 -14.81
C ALA A 167 -16.24 15.76 -16.17
N THR A 168 -15.53 16.31 -17.16
CA THR A 168 -16.07 16.67 -18.48
C THR A 168 -15.45 15.90 -19.63
N THR A 169 -14.27 15.32 -19.45
CA THR A 169 -13.62 14.47 -20.45
C THR A 169 -14.27 13.09 -20.48
N PRO A 170 -14.79 12.64 -21.64
CA PRO A 170 -15.23 11.26 -21.81
C PRO A 170 -14.06 10.29 -21.56
N LEU A 171 -14.23 9.44 -20.55
CA LEU A 171 -13.26 8.42 -20.17
C LEU A 171 -13.88 7.03 -20.39
N VAL A 172 -13.17 6.15 -21.08
CA VAL A 172 -13.54 4.75 -21.24
C VAL A 172 -12.44 3.90 -20.62
N VAL A 173 -12.79 3.02 -19.68
CA VAL A 173 -11.84 2.11 -19.02
C VAL A 173 -12.29 0.68 -19.29
N ASN A 174 -11.45 -0.11 -19.97
CA ASN A 174 -11.76 -1.49 -20.35
C ASN A 174 -13.11 -1.62 -21.06
N GLY A 175 -13.41 -0.68 -21.97
CA GLY A 175 -14.66 -0.61 -22.71
C GLY A 175 -15.87 -0.07 -21.92
N ARG A 176 -15.70 0.30 -20.65
CA ARG A 176 -16.77 0.86 -19.81
C ARG A 176 -16.69 2.39 -19.75
N PRO A 177 -17.74 3.11 -20.20
CA PRO A 177 -17.82 4.55 -19.99
C PRO A 177 -17.79 4.88 -18.50
N THR A 178 -16.87 5.75 -18.10
CA THR A 178 -16.62 6.13 -16.71
C THR A 178 -16.65 7.64 -16.61
N ARG A 179 -17.17 8.15 -15.48
CA ARG A 179 -17.06 9.57 -15.13
C ARG A 179 -16.41 9.71 -13.77
N ILE A 180 -15.36 10.52 -13.70
CA ILE A 180 -14.66 10.82 -12.45
C ILE A 180 -14.80 12.32 -12.21
N ASP A 181 -15.65 12.69 -11.26
CA ASP A 181 -15.70 14.07 -10.78
C ASP A 181 -14.74 14.22 -9.60
N PHE A 182 -13.54 14.73 -9.88
CA PHE A 182 -12.49 14.83 -8.88
C PHE A 182 -12.86 15.80 -7.75
N ALA A 183 -13.58 16.89 -8.04
CA ALA A 183 -13.97 17.86 -7.02
C ALA A 183 -14.95 17.23 -6.02
N VAL A 184 -15.98 16.53 -6.55
CA VAL A 184 -16.94 15.79 -5.72
C VAL A 184 -16.23 14.69 -4.90
N LEU A 185 -15.30 13.97 -5.51
CA LEU A 185 -14.50 12.95 -4.82
C LEU A 185 -13.70 13.53 -3.64
N VAL A 186 -13.05 14.69 -3.82
CA VAL A 186 -12.30 15.35 -2.74
C VAL A 186 -13.22 15.77 -1.59
N GLU A 187 -14.40 16.31 -1.89
CA GLU A 187 -15.40 16.66 -0.87
C GLU A 187 -15.86 15.42 -0.09
N GLN A 188 -16.20 14.34 -0.79
CA GLN A 188 -16.59 13.07 -0.17
C GLN A 188 -15.49 12.51 0.75
N LEU A 189 -14.23 12.48 0.29
CA LEU A 189 -13.12 11.98 1.09
C LEU A 189 -12.87 12.82 2.35
N ARG A 190 -13.05 14.14 2.27
CA ARG A 190 -12.94 15.03 3.43
C ARG A 190 -14.07 14.79 4.43
N ASP A 191 -15.26 14.50 3.94
CA ASP A 191 -16.39 14.16 4.79
C ASP A 191 -16.21 12.79 5.44
N ASP A 192 -15.76 11.78 4.70
CA ASP A 192 -15.57 10.40 5.19
C ASP A 192 -14.39 10.26 6.15
N LEU A 193 -13.33 11.04 5.95
CA LEU A 193 -12.12 11.00 6.76
C LEU A 193 -11.99 12.22 7.70
N GLY A 194 -13.09 12.95 7.87
CA GLY A 194 -13.13 14.17 8.65
C GLY A 194 -12.82 13.95 10.13
N PRO A 195 -12.32 14.97 10.84
CA PRO A 195 -11.89 14.86 12.24
C PRO A 195 -13.02 14.48 13.20
N HIS A 196 -14.28 14.72 12.84
CA HIS A 196 -15.45 14.46 13.69
C HIS A 196 -16.21 13.19 13.31
N ARG A 197 -15.75 12.46 12.29
CA ARG A 197 -16.35 11.17 11.94
C ARG A 197 -16.04 10.14 13.02
N SER A 198 -17.05 9.36 13.37
CA SER A 198 -16.84 8.17 14.18
C SER A 198 -16.19 7.11 13.30
N VAL A 199 -15.06 6.56 13.75
CA VAL A 199 -14.30 5.54 13.04
C VAL A 199 -14.03 4.36 13.97
N LEU A 200 -14.11 3.15 13.41
CA LEU A 200 -13.68 1.97 14.12
C LEU A 200 -12.14 1.93 14.13
N ALA A 201 -11.58 2.10 15.32
CA ALA A 201 -10.15 2.25 15.52
C ALA A 201 -9.60 1.19 16.47
N GLY A 202 -8.38 0.73 16.19
CA GLY A 202 -7.67 -0.27 16.99
C GLY A 202 -6.20 0.09 17.10
N ILE A 203 -5.44 -0.63 17.93
CA ILE A 203 -3.99 -0.46 17.94
C ILE A 203 -3.42 -1.13 16.68
N GLY A 204 -2.73 -0.37 15.83
CA GLY A 204 -2.17 -0.80 14.56
C GLY A 204 -0.85 -0.08 14.24
N GLN A 205 -0.09 -0.60 13.27
CA GLN A 205 1.21 -0.06 12.89
C GLN A 205 1.09 1.15 11.95
N GLY A 206 -0.02 1.28 11.23
CA GLY A 206 -0.37 2.47 10.46
C GLY A 206 0.04 2.43 8.99
N ASP A 207 1.18 1.81 8.64
CA ASP A 207 1.63 1.66 7.26
C ASP A 207 2.19 0.26 6.97
N PRO A 208 1.35 -0.80 7.04
CA PRO A 208 1.81 -2.20 7.02
C PRO A 208 2.11 -2.68 5.61
N THR A 209 3.02 -2.02 4.93
CA THR A 209 3.53 -2.47 3.63
C THR A 209 4.47 -3.66 3.83
N PRO A 210 4.72 -4.49 2.79
CA PRO A 210 5.69 -5.57 2.85
C PRO A 210 7.12 -5.14 3.23
N PHE A 211 7.47 -3.86 3.10
CA PHE A 211 8.74 -3.28 3.58
C PHE A 211 8.78 -3.04 5.09
N ASN A 212 7.63 -2.80 5.71
CA ASN A 212 7.52 -2.47 7.12
C ASN A 212 7.16 -3.68 7.99
N LEU A 213 7.04 -4.86 7.37
CA LEU A 213 6.76 -6.13 8.03
C LEU A 213 7.92 -7.09 7.79
N ALA A 214 8.44 -7.67 8.86
CA ALA A 214 9.49 -8.68 8.84
C ALA A 214 8.96 -10.02 9.33
N TRP A 215 9.49 -11.12 8.79
CA TRP A 215 9.10 -12.47 9.19
C TRP A 215 10.27 -13.45 9.09
N HIS A 216 10.33 -14.37 10.06
CA HIS A 216 11.27 -15.48 10.04
C HIS A 216 10.67 -16.73 10.70
N PRO A 217 10.93 -17.95 10.20
CA PRO A 217 10.34 -19.18 10.75
C PRO A 217 10.56 -19.38 12.26
N GLN A 218 11.74 -18.99 12.76
CA GLN A 218 12.11 -19.18 14.17
C GLN A 218 11.75 -18.00 15.09
N HIS A 219 11.52 -16.81 14.52
CA HIS A 219 11.30 -15.58 15.30
C HIS A 219 9.89 -15.01 15.14
N GLY A 220 9.12 -15.51 14.17
CA GLY A 220 7.78 -15.04 13.87
C GLY A 220 7.77 -13.68 13.18
N PRO A 221 6.60 -13.01 13.17
CA PRO A 221 6.43 -11.70 12.56
C PRO A 221 7.03 -10.59 13.43
N THR A 222 7.44 -9.50 12.81
CA THR A 222 8.01 -8.31 13.46
C THR A 222 7.57 -7.07 12.70
N TRP A 223 7.10 -6.05 13.42
CA TRP A 223 6.64 -4.79 12.83
C TRP A 223 7.74 -3.74 12.92
N LEU A 224 7.86 -2.94 11.87
CA LEU A 224 8.86 -1.89 11.70
C LEU A 224 8.17 -0.57 11.34
N ASP A 225 8.92 0.52 11.45
CA ASP A 225 8.52 1.91 11.17
C ASP A 225 7.24 2.37 11.88
N TYR A 226 7.38 3.21 12.91
CA TYR A 226 6.30 3.45 13.88
C TYR A 226 5.76 4.87 13.86
N ASP A 227 6.13 5.68 12.87
CA ASP A 227 5.77 7.10 12.78
C ASP A 227 4.27 7.33 12.52
N THR A 228 3.56 6.27 12.11
CA THR A 228 2.12 6.23 11.86
C THR A 228 1.40 5.25 12.81
N ALA A 229 2.15 4.63 13.73
CA ALA A 229 1.61 3.61 14.62
C ALA A 229 0.89 4.21 15.82
N GLY A 230 -0.03 3.44 16.38
CA GLY A 230 -0.82 3.81 17.54
C GLY A 230 -2.25 3.36 17.39
N ARG A 231 -3.21 4.16 17.87
CA ARG A 231 -4.62 3.92 17.58
C ARG A 231 -4.90 4.42 16.17
N THR A 232 -5.05 3.50 15.22
CA THR A 232 -5.27 3.78 13.79
C THR A 232 -6.70 3.41 13.40
N ALA A 233 -7.19 3.98 12.29
CA ALA A 233 -8.42 3.51 11.69
C ALA A 233 -8.18 2.10 11.16
N ILE A 234 -8.90 1.10 11.68
CA ILE A 234 -8.81 -0.29 11.22
C ILE A 234 -8.97 -0.42 9.70
N PRO A 235 -9.97 0.20 9.04
CA PRO A 235 -10.07 0.10 7.58
C PRO A 235 -8.87 0.72 6.86
N GLY A 236 -8.27 1.77 7.46
CA GLY A 236 -7.04 2.37 6.95
C GLY A 236 -5.89 1.38 6.96
N GLU A 237 -5.61 0.76 8.11
CA GLU A 237 -4.58 -0.26 8.26
C GLU A 237 -4.69 -1.35 7.18
N LEU A 238 -5.90 -1.90 7.01
CA LEU A 238 -6.20 -2.99 6.08
C LEU A 238 -6.02 -2.53 4.63
N ALA A 239 -6.47 -1.31 4.31
CA ALA A 239 -6.37 -0.73 2.98
C ALA A 239 -4.92 -0.42 2.56
N VAL A 240 -4.00 -0.14 3.49
CA VAL A 240 -2.57 0.05 3.13
C VAL A 240 -2.04 -1.19 2.44
N MET A 241 -2.17 -2.35 3.08
CA MET A 241 -1.64 -3.61 2.55
C MET A 241 -2.31 -3.95 1.21
N LEU A 242 -3.64 -3.81 1.10
CA LEU A 242 -4.34 -4.08 -0.15
C LEU A 242 -3.89 -3.16 -1.29
N ALA A 243 -3.83 -1.85 -1.06
CA ALA A 243 -3.38 -0.90 -2.07
C ALA A 243 -1.90 -1.12 -2.45
N ASP A 244 -1.08 -1.53 -1.48
CA ASP A 244 0.31 -1.88 -1.74
C ASP A 244 0.41 -3.13 -2.62
N LEU A 245 -0.21 -4.25 -2.25
CA LEU A 245 -0.18 -5.50 -3.02
C LEU A 245 -0.81 -5.38 -4.41
N TRP A 246 -1.82 -4.54 -4.55
CA TRP A 246 -2.56 -4.32 -5.80
C TRP A 246 -1.78 -3.40 -6.75
N ILE A 247 -1.44 -2.20 -6.31
CA ILE A 247 -0.94 -1.14 -7.22
C ILE A 247 0.44 -0.65 -6.83
N HIS A 248 0.65 -0.21 -5.58
CA HIS A 248 1.84 0.59 -5.25
C HIS A 248 3.11 -0.24 -5.19
N GLY A 249 3.17 -1.23 -4.30
CA GLY A 249 4.37 -1.99 -3.97
C GLY A 249 4.98 -2.76 -5.16
N PRO A 250 4.18 -3.43 -6.00
CA PRO A 250 4.67 -4.15 -7.16
C PRO A 250 5.06 -3.23 -8.33
N TRP A 251 4.34 -2.13 -8.58
CA TRP A 251 4.45 -1.44 -9.88
C TRP A 251 4.94 0.01 -9.79
N LEU A 252 4.54 0.75 -8.76
CA LEU A 252 4.76 2.19 -8.69
C LEU A 252 5.91 2.57 -7.76
N THR A 253 5.98 1.97 -6.58
CA THR A 253 7.02 2.24 -5.58
C THR A 253 8.43 1.94 -6.09
N PRO A 254 8.72 0.79 -6.75
CA PRO A 254 10.08 0.49 -7.22
C PRO A 254 10.60 1.53 -8.22
N VAL A 255 9.73 2.06 -9.08
CA VAL A 255 10.10 3.06 -10.11
C VAL A 255 10.58 4.36 -9.48
N ARG A 256 9.95 4.77 -8.37
CA ARG A 256 10.28 6.02 -7.68
C ARG A 256 11.47 5.89 -6.74
N ASP A 257 11.67 4.73 -6.14
CA ASP A 257 12.71 4.52 -5.12
C ASP A 257 13.47 3.21 -5.34
N LEU A 258 14.11 3.06 -6.50
CA LEU A 258 15.01 1.92 -6.79
C LEU A 258 16.11 1.77 -5.73
N ALA A 259 16.50 2.85 -5.05
CA ALA A 259 17.52 2.81 -4.01
C ALA A 259 17.04 2.03 -2.77
N ALA A 260 15.77 2.14 -2.40
CA ALA A 260 15.18 1.36 -1.30
C ALA A 260 15.18 -0.15 -1.58
N TYR A 261 15.12 -0.56 -2.85
CA TYR A 261 15.12 -1.97 -3.27
C TYR A 261 16.52 -2.55 -3.54
N ARG A 262 17.59 -1.77 -3.33
CA ARG A 262 18.96 -2.20 -3.64
C ARG A 262 19.35 -3.52 -2.96
N ASP A 263 18.90 -3.70 -1.73
CA ASP A 263 19.17 -4.92 -0.95
C ASP A 263 18.12 -6.01 -1.20
N HIS A 264 17.14 -5.78 -2.07
CA HIS A 264 16.03 -6.71 -2.34
C HIS A 264 15.88 -7.00 -3.85
N PRO A 265 16.97 -7.34 -4.58
CA PRO A 265 16.91 -7.52 -6.03
C PRO A 265 15.98 -8.65 -6.46
N THR A 266 15.74 -9.67 -5.63
CA THR A 266 14.78 -10.74 -5.95
C THR A 266 13.36 -10.18 -6.01
N ALA A 267 12.98 -9.35 -5.05
CA ALA A 267 11.68 -8.71 -5.02
C ALA A 267 11.48 -7.73 -6.19
N LEU A 268 12.55 -7.02 -6.58
CA LEU A 268 12.55 -6.13 -7.75
C LEU A 268 12.46 -6.91 -9.07
N ALA A 269 13.12 -8.06 -9.19
CA ALA A 269 13.02 -8.89 -10.40
C ALA A 269 11.61 -9.48 -10.58
N ALA A 270 10.94 -9.82 -9.47
CA ALA A 270 9.56 -10.32 -9.50
C ALA A 270 8.54 -9.28 -10.00
N THR A 271 8.87 -7.97 -9.99
CA THR A 271 8.03 -6.91 -10.58
C THR A 271 8.18 -6.80 -12.10
N ALA A 272 8.77 -7.79 -12.78
CA ALA A 272 8.88 -7.82 -14.24
C ALA A 272 7.53 -8.07 -14.95
N HIS A 273 6.49 -8.50 -14.23
CA HIS A 273 5.16 -8.76 -14.77
C HIS A 273 4.26 -7.51 -14.77
N GLU A 274 4.78 -6.38 -15.26
CA GLU A 274 4.07 -5.10 -15.24
C GLU A 274 2.67 -5.20 -15.90
N PRO A 275 1.64 -4.52 -15.37
CA PRO A 275 0.31 -4.50 -16.00
C PRO A 275 0.42 -4.00 -17.44
N ASP A 276 -0.33 -4.63 -18.35
CA ASP A 276 -0.42 -4.14 -19.72
C ASP A 276 -1.38 -2.96 -19.74
N VAL A 277 -0.88 -1.81 -20.16
CA VAL A 277 -1.63 -0.56 -20.17
C VAL A 277 -1.48 0.12 -21.52
N ALA A 278 -2.57 0.12 -22.28
CA ALA A 278 -2.71 0.89 -23.50
C ALA A 278 -3.53 2.15 -23.22
N VAL A 279 -3.03 3.28 -23.72
CA VAL A 279 -3.68 4.58 -23.61
C VAL A 279 -3.93 5.09 -25.02
N HIS A 280 -5.19 5.29 -25.36
CA HIS A 280 -5.61 5.86 -26.63
C HIS A 280 -6.32 7.19 -26.39
N GLN A 281 -6.01 8.17 -27.23
CA GLN A 281 -6.71 9.44 -27.24
C GLN A 281 -7.30 9.64 -28.64
N HIS A 282 -8.62 9.65 -28.71
CA HIS A 282 -9.37 9.83 -29.94
C HIS A 282 -10.27 11.06 -29.79
N ASP A 283 -10.00 12.09 -30.58
CA ASP A 283 -10.63 13.41 -30.47
C ASP A 283 -10.53 13.95 -29.02
N ASP A 284 -11.67 14.04 -28.33
CA ASP A 284 -11.81 14.48 -26.94
C ASP A 284 -12.00 13.33 -25.94
N THR A 285 -11.97 12.07 -26.41
CA THR A 285 -12.13 10.87 -25.57
C THR A 285 -10.78 10.27 -25.20
N VAL A 286 -10.66 9.88 -23.93
CA VAL A 286 -9.53 9.10 -23.43
C VAL A 286 -9.99 7.67 -23.17
N GLU A 287 -9.34 6.71 -23.81
CA GLU A 287 -9.60 5.29 -23.64
C GLU A 287 -8.38 4.61 -23.01
N LEU A 288 -8.64 3.88 -21.93
CA LEU A 288 -7.67 3.12 -21.17
C LEU A 288 -8.02 1.64 -21.30
N HIS A 289 -7.08 0.84 -21.81
CA HIS A 289 -7.13 -0.62 -21.65
C HIS A 289 -6.08 -1.00 -20.63
N VAL A 290 -6.53 -1.61 -19.55
CA VAL A 290 -5.69 -2.03 -18.43
C VAL A 290 -5.96 -3.49 -18.16
N GLU A 291 -4.98 -4.32 -18.46
CA GLU A 291 -4.96 -5.70 -17.99
C GLU A 291 -4.04 -5.80 -16.78
N HIS A 292 -4.67 -5.96 -15.62
CA HIS A 292 -3.99 -6.08 -14.34
C HIS A 292 -4.33 -7.42 -13.69
N ARG A 293 -3.31 -8.27 -13.53
CA ARG A 293 -3.44 -9.55 -12.81
C ARG A 293 -2.33 -9.65 -11.78
N PRO A 294 -2.62 -9.52 -10.47
CA PRO A 294 -1.60 -9.76 -9.47
C PRO A 294 -1.11 -11.21 -9.60
N TRP A 295 0.21 -11.38 -9.56
CA TRP A 295 0.84 -12.65 -9.83
C TRP A 295 1.04 -13.48 -8.55
N GLY A 296 0.89 -14.80 -8.69
CA GLY A 296 1.40 -15.83 -7.78
C GLY A 296 1.29 -15.51 -6.28
N ALA A 297 2.41 -15.16 -5.67
CA ALA A 297 2.55 -14.94 -4.24
C ALA A 297 1.77 -13.73 -3.75
N ARG A 298 1.73 -12.64 -4.52
CA ARG A 298 1.00 -11.42 -4.15
C ARG A 298 -0.50 -11.65 -4.18
N ALA A 299 -1.01 -12.35 -5.19
CA ALA A 299 -2.42 -12.76 -5.23
C ALA A 299 -2.76 -13.71 -4.07
N ALA A 300 -1.89 -14.67 -3.76
CA ALA A 300 -2.09 -15.58 -2.63
C ALA A 300 -2.11 -14.85 -1.28
N PHE A 301 -1.21 -13.88 -1.07
CA PHE A 301 -1.19 -13.09 0.16
C PHE A 301 -2.37 -12.11 0.24
N ALA A 302 -2.73 -11.43 -0.85
CA ALA A 302 -3.90 -10.57 -0.91
C ALA A 302 -5.18 -11.35 -0.62
N ARG A 303 -5.29 -12.59 -1.12
CA ARG A 303 -6.37 -13.50 -0.79
C ARG A 303 -6.41 -13.83 0.70
N ALA A 304 -5.30 -14.27 1.29
CA ALA A 304 -5.24 -14.54 2.73
C ALA A 304 -5.57 -13.28 3.56
N TRP A 305 -5.10 -12.11 3.14
CA TRP A 305 -5.40 -10.84 3.79
C TRP A 305 -6.91 -10.51 3.74
N LEU A 306 -7.56 -10.77 2.61
CA LEU A 306 -9.00 -10.56 2.46
C LEU A 306 -9.81 -11.63 3.21
N GLU A 307 -9.58 -12.91 2.91
CA GLU A 307 -10.40 -14.05 3.33
C GLU A 307 -10.13 -14.46 4.79
N ASP A 308 -8.89 -14.37 5.28
CA ASP A 308 -8.53 -14.82 6.63
C ASP A 308 -8.51 -13.69 7.67
N LEU A 309 -8.34 -12.44 7.22
CA LEU A 309 -8.30 -11.26 8.10
C LEU A 309 -9.50 -10.32 7.89
N ILE A 310 -9.62 -9.68 6.73
CA ILE A 310 -10.58 -8.58 6.54
C ILE A 310 -12.02 -9.06 6.72
N LEU A 311 -12.44 -10.10 5.99
CA LEU A 311 -13.83 -10.57 6.03
C LEU A 311 -14.21 -11.12 7.41
N PRO A 312 -13.40 -11.98 8.07
CA PRO A 312 -13.71 -12.44 9.41
C PRO A 312 -13.71 -11.30 10.44
N LEU A 313 -12.75 -10.38 10.36
CA LEU A 313 -12.69 -9.24 11.28
C LEU A 313 -13.88 -8.30 11.09
N ALA A 314 -14.29 -8.02 9.86
CA ALA A 314 -15.48 -7.23 9.57
C ALA A 314 -16.74 -7.89 10.16
N ALA A 315 -16.88 -9.21 10.04
CA ALA A 315 -17.97 -9.96 10.65
C ALA A 315 -17.94 -9.86 12.19
N ASP A 316 -16.77 -10.06 12.80
CA ASP A 316 -16.57 -9.94 14.26
C ASP A 316 -16.89 -8.53 14.78
N LEU A 317 -16.65 -7.51 13.96
CA LEU A 317 -16.88 -6.09 14.28
C LEU A 317 -18.26 -5.57 13.84
N GLY A 318 -19.09 -6.40 13.20
CA GLY A 318 -20.42 -6.02 12.73
C GLY A 318 -20.44 -5.03 11.57
N VAL A 319 -19.45 -5.08 10.68
CA VAL A 319 -19.34 -4.25 9.46
C VAL A 319 -20.01 -4.97 8.28
N PRO A 320 -21.20 -4.53 7.81
CA PRO A 320 -21.94 -5.24 6.76
C PRO A 320 -21.42 -4.96 5.34
N ASP A 321 -20.97 -3.73 5.07
CA ASP A 321 -20.43 -3.31 3.77
C ASP A 321 -18.92 -3.12 3.88
N VAL A 322 -18.17 -4.19 3.64
CA VAL A 322 -16.71 -4.20 3.71
C VAL A 322 -16.10 -3.31 2.62
N ALA A 323 -16.66 -3.33 1.41
CA ALA A 323 -16.16 -2.52 0.31
C ALA A 323 -16.33 -1.02 0.62
N GLY A 324 -17.52 -0.60 1.07
CA GLY A 324 -17.76 0.77 1.53
C GLY A 324 -16.90 1.19 2.70
N TRP A 325 -16.63 0.28 3.65
CA TRP A 325 -15.77 0.55 4.80
C TRP A 325 -14.30 0.82 4.40
N LEU A 326 -13.78 0.09 3.41
CA LEU A 326 -12.39 0.24 2.93
C LEU A 326 -12.22 1.35 1.88
N ARG A 327 -13.25 1.63 1.08
CA ARG A 327 -13.17 2.47 -0.12
C ARG A 327 -12.54 3.86 0.13
N PRO A 328 -12.93 4.66 1.14
CA PRO A 328 -12.31 5.97 1.38
C PRO A 328 -10.79 5.88 1.62
N TYR A 329 -10.36 4.81 2.28
CA TYR A 329 -8.95 4.59 2.60
C TYR A 329 -8.16 4.09 1.39
N LEU A 330 -8.74 3.19 0.58
CA LEU A 330 -8.15 2.75 -0.68
C LEU A 330 -7.99 3.92 -1.67
N LEU A 331 -9.04 4.74 -1.83
CA LEU A 331 -9.02 5.95 -2.64
C LEU A 331 -7.90 6.90 -2.17
N MET A 332 -7.81 7.19 -0.88
CA MET A 332 -6.73 8.03 -0.35
C MET A 332 -5.34 7.45 -0.60
N ARG A 333 -5.16 6.13 -0.51
CA ARG A 333 -3.88 5.50 -0.83
C ARG A 333 -3.54 5.69 -2.32
N LEU A 334 -4.47 5.49 -3.24
CA LEU A 334 -4.22 5.73 -4.67
C LEU A 334 -3.86 7.20 -4.94
N LEU A 335 -4.58 8.13 -4.32
CA LEU A 335 -4.44 9.56 -4.61
C LEU A 335 -3.22 10.24 -3.98
N THR A 336 -2.69 9.70 -2.88
CA THR A 336 -1.71 10.44 -2.05
C THR A 336 -0.38 9.74 -1.81
N VAL A 337 -0.19 8.51 -2.33
CA VAL A 337 1.12 7.84 -2.28
C VAL A 337 2.03 8.38 -3.39
N HIS A 338 1.53 8.42 -4.63
CA HIS A 338 2.25 8.95 -5.78
C HIS A 338 1.55 10.16 -6.38
N ARG A 339 2.32 11.07 -6.96
CA ARG A 339 1.80 12.13 -7.83
C ARG A 339 1.75 11.57 -9.26
N PRO A 340 0.60 11.59 -9.95
CA PRO A 340 0.51 11.09 -11.33
C PRO A 340 1.53 11.75 -12.27
N ALA A 341 1.79 13.06 -12.10
CA ALA A 341 2.77 13.80 -12.89
C ALA A 341 4.24 13.33 -12.71
N ASP A 342 4.55 12.59 -11.64
CA ASP A 342 5.88 11.99 -11.45
C ASP A 342 6.00 10.61 -12.12
N LEU A 343 4.95 10.12 -12.78
CA LEU A 343 4.86 8.77 -13.35
C LEU A 343 4.85 8.82 -14.89
N PRO A 344 5.43 7.80 -15.56
CA PRO A 344 5.20 7.59 -16.97
C PRO A 344 3.72 7.39 -17.29
N LEU A 345 3.31 7.78 -18.51
CA LEU A 345 1.91 7.75 -18.95
C LEU A 345 1.18 6.41 -18.64
N PRO A 346 1.72 5.21 -18.94
CA PRO A 346 1.05 3.95 -18.63
C PRO A 346 0.75 3.77 -17.13
N ARG A 347 1.64 4.23 -16.25
CA ARG A 347 1.49 4.10 -14.79
C ARG A 347 0.52 5.13 -14.20
N ALA A 348 0.52 6.34 -14.75
CA ALA A 348 -0.49 7.35 -14.40
C ALA A 348 -1.90 6.93 -14.88
N ALA A 349 -1.98 6.27 -16.04
CA ALA A 349 -3.21 5.67 -16.56
C ALA A 349 -3.68 4.49 -15.71
N LEU A 350 -2.77 3.62 -15.25
CA LEU A 350 -3.09 2.55 -14.30
C LEU A 350 -3.74 3.10 -13.02
N LEU A 351 -3.20 4.19 -12.45
CA LEU A 351 -3.81 4.86 -11.30
C LEU A 351 -5.22 5.40 -11.60
N LEU A 352 -5.44 5.94 -12.82
CA LEU A 352 -6.74 6.46 -13.22
C LEU A 352 -7.78 5.35 -13.41
N ALA A 353 -7.38 4.22 -14.01
CA ALA A 353 -8.24 3.04 -14.15
C ALA A 353 -8.56 2.41 -12.77
N ALA A 354 -7.57 2.28 -11.90
CA ALA A 354 -7.78 1.81 -10.52
C ALA A 354 -8.74 2.74 -9.73
N LEU A 355 -8.66 4.05 -9.98
CA LEU A 355 -9.61 5.01 -9.41
C LEU A 355 -11.02 4.80 -9.96
N ALA A 356 -11.17 4.59 -11.28
CA ALA A 356 -12.45 4.28 -11.91
C ALA A 356 -13.12 3.05 -11.29
N ASP A 357 -12.37 1.95 -11.16
CA ASP A 357 -12.90 0.70 -10.60
C ASP A 357 -13.32 0.84 -9.13
N LEU A 358 -12.58 1.61 -8.32
CA LEU A 358 -12.95 1.86 -6.92
C LEU A 358 -14.21 2.72 -6.74
N LEU A 359 -14.46 3.63 -7.69
CA LEU A 359 -15.63 4.52 -7.67
C LEU A 359 -16.91 3.82 -8.17
N ASP A 360 -16.76 2.70 -8.88
CA ASP A 360 -17.87 1.83 -9.21
C ASP A 360 -18.31 1.04 -7.97
N HIS A 361 -19.50 1.38 -7.45
CA HIS A 361 -20.04 0.78 -6.23
C HIS A 361 -20.38 -0.71 -6.38
N ASP A 362 -20.56 -1.19 -7.61
CA ASP A 362 -20.85 -2.60 -7.89
C ASP A 362 -19.58 -3.45 -7.97
N THR A 363 -18.39 -2.83 -7.92
CA THR A 363 -17.11 -3.55 -7.95
C THR A 363 -16.88 -4.33 -6.65
N ASP A 364 -16.81 -5.65 -6.77
CA ASP A 364 -16.41 -6.55 -5.71
C ASP A 364 -14.89 -6.48 -5.42
N LEU A 365 -14.50 -6.68 -4.16
CA LEU A 365 -13.10 -6.63 -3.74
C LEU A 365 -12.24 -7.73 -4.37
N HIS A 366 -12.78 -8.93 -4.63
CA HIS A 366 -12.02 -9.97 -5.32
C HIS A 366 -11.78 -9.59 -6.78
N HIS A 367 -12.76 -8.97 -7.44
CA HIS A 367 -12.58 -8.47 -8.80
C HIS A 367 -11.53 -7.36 -8.84
N LEU A 368 -11.66 -6.36 -7.96
CA LEU A 368 -10.72 -5.24 -7.83
C LEU A 368 -9.28 -5.71 -7.66
N LEU A 369 -9.09 -6.71 -6.78
CA LEU A 369 -7.79 -7.29 -6.47
C LEU A 369 -7.35 -8.37 -7.48
N GLY A 370 -8.07 -8.57 -8.59
CA GLY A 370 -7.74 -9.58 -9.61
C GLY A 370 -7.69 -11.01 -9.07
N LEU A 371 -8.43 -11.32 -8.00
CA LEU A 371 -8.47 -12.62 -7.34
C LEU A 371 -9.52 -13.56 -7.95
N THR A 372 -10.43 -13.03 -8.78
CA THR A 372 -11.37 -13.83 -9.56
C THR A 372 -10.68 -14.43 -10.78
N THR A 373 -10.68 -15.76 -10.89
CA THR A 373 -10.30 -16.44 -12.14
C THR A 373 -11.41 -16.26 -13.16
N THR A 374 -11.37 -15.20 -13.95
CA THR A 374 -12.03 -15.24 -15.26
C THR A 374 -11.17 -16.13 -16.15
N GLY A 375 -11.55 -17.40 -16.28
CA GLY A 375 -11.12 -18.20 -17.44
C GLY A 375 -11.48 -17.43 -18.72
N PRO A 376 -10.76 -17.68 -19.83
CA PRO A 376 -11.10 -17.02 -21.09
C PRO A 376 -12.58 -17.25 -21.38
N THR A 377 -13.35 -16.16 -21.45
CA THR A 377 -14.73 -16.20 -21.94
C THR A 377 -14.68 -16.86 -23.30
N ALA A 378 -15.23 -18.08 -23.39
CA ALA A 378 -15.41 -18.76 -24.65
C ALA A 378 -16.15 -17.80 -25.58
N GLU A 379 -15.48 -17.38 -26.65
CA GLU A 379 -16.13 -16.73 -27.77
C GLU A 379 -17.29 -17.63 -28.22
N THR A 380 -18.51 -17.21 -27.92
CA THR A 380 -19.71 -17.66 -28.63
C THR A 380 -19.60 -17.17 -30.07
N GLY A 381 -18.78 -17.87 -30.85
CA GLY A 381 -18.80 -17.84 -32.29
C GLY A 381 -20.12 -18.43 -32.76
N GLN A 382 -21.07 -17.56 -33.07
CA GLN A 382 -22.24 -17.89 -33.88
C GLN A 382 -21.75 -18.43 -35.23
N ALA A 383 -21.77 -19.75 -35.39
CA ALA A 383 -21.64 -20.40 -36.68
C ALA A 383 -22.92 -20.14 -37.49
N THR A 384 -22.91 -19.08 -38.30
CA THR A 384 -23.90 -18.92 -39.37
C THR A 384 -23.63 -19.95 -40.46
N THR A 385 -24.61 -20.82 -40.63
CA THR A 385 -24.85 -21.77 -41.73
C THR A 385 -24.52 -21.21 -43.11
N SER A 386 -23.73 -21.97 -43.89
CA SER A 386 -23.71 -21.88 -45.35
C SER A 386 -24.00 -23.27 -45.94
N THR A 387 -25.25 -23.46 -46.34
CA THR A 387 -25.73 -24.56 -47.17
C THR A 387 -25.18 -24.39 -48.59
N ARG A 388 -24.33 -25.33 -49.04
CA ARG A 388 -24.08 -25.55 -50.47
C ARG A 388 -25.05 -26.62 -50.98
N ASN A 389 -25.86 -26.25 -51.97
CA ASN A 389 -26.59 -27.19 -52.82
C ASN A 389 -25.61 -27.87 -53.80
N PRO A 390 -25.81 -29.16 -54.14
CA PRO A 390 -25.10 -29.81 -55.23
C PRO A 390 -25.82 -29.61 -56.57
N THR A 391 -25.03 -29.44 -57.62
CA THR A 391 -25.37 -29.75 -59.02
C THR A 391 -24.30 -30.66 -59.58
#